data_AF-A0A4Q3UYC2-F1
#
_entry.id   AF-A0A4Q3UYC2-F1
#
_cell.length_a   1.000
_cell.length_b   1.000
_cell.length_c   1.000
_cell.angle_alpha   90.00
_cell.angle_beta   90.00
_cell.angle_gamma   90.00
#
_symmetry.space_group_name_H-M   'P 1'
#
loop_
_entity.id
_entity.type
_entity.pdbx_description
1 polymer ?
#
loop_
_entity_poly.entity_id
_entity_poly.type
_entity_poly.pdbx_seq_one_letter_code
_entity_poly.pdbx_strand_id
1 'polypeptide(L)'
;MKLRLPHVYAVYEQLYGNSVRQIASPSIIIDGSAATFKRGSLTGHMFVPKGGGRSILCVSRAQRLPRDHDLILGAPLDASSGDCDCSGALWLRHPRKNESPTRVEAIDAVRRSWTGAFSYVAEDPSSPAPGLRPPQLGAVHAIHAHWAVTGDIATVVMPTGTGKTDTMLSILVSGNCTKVLVIVPTDALRAQLATKFMTLGILKSPGSPLLKESALYPIVCMLRHVPKTVTEVDEIFAAAQVVVMTSAIASHSKPAICERMRDHCSHLFVDEAHHAE
;
A
#
# COMPACT_ATOMS: atom_id res chain seq x y z
N MET A 1 1.48 14.04 24.65
CA MET A 1 1.09 14.38 23.28
C MET A 1 1.06 13.11 22.47
N LYS A 2 -0.02 12.84 21.71
CA LYS A 2 -0.04 11.77 20.71
C LYS A 2 0.40 12.32 19.36
N LEU A 3 1.31 11.61 18.72
CA LEU A 3 1.80 11.95 17.39
C LEU A 3 1.51 10.78 16.45
N ARG A 4 0.66 11.02 15.45
CA ARG A 4 0.46 10.07 14.34
C ARG A 4 1.53 10.31 13.29
N LEU A 5 2.43 9.34 13.13
CA LEU A 5 3.52 9.39 12.16
C LEU A 5 3.05 8.94 10.77
N PRO A 6 3.64 9.48 9.68
CA PRO A 6 3.35 8.97 8.35
C PRO A 6 3.97 7.60 8.12
N HIS A 7 3.49 6.92 7.09
CA HIS A 7 4.13 5.71 6.58
C HIS A 7 5.60 5.99 6.24
N VAL A 8 6.47 5.02 6.54
CA VAL A 8 7.81 4.98 5.97
C VAL A 8 7.69 4.25 4.64
N TYR A 9 8.10 4.90 3.56
CA TYR A 9 8.07 4.31 2.23
C TYR A 9 9.44 3.73 1.85
N ALA A 10 9.47 2.47 1.42
CA ALA A 10 10.60 1.89 0.71
C ALA A 10 10.68 2.46 -0.72
N VAL A 11 9.51 2.65 -1.34
CA VAL A 11 9.34 3.22 -2.67
C VAL A 11 8.38 4.40 -2.59
N TYR A 12 8.79 5.56 -3.12
CA TYR A 12 7.96 6.76 -3.19
C TYR A 12 8.40 7.62 -4.39
N GLU A 13 7.84 7.33 -5.56
CA GLU A 13 8.25 7.98 -6.82
C GLU A 13 7.06 8.31 -7.73
N GLN A 14 7.36 9.07 -8.78
CA GLN A 14 6.44 9.35 -9.89
C GLN A 14 7.08 8.85 -11.17
N LEU A 15 6.32 8.08 -11.94
CA LEU A 15 6.75 7.54 -13.23
C LEU A 15 5.68 7.90 -14.26
N TYR A 16 6.03 8.78 -15.22
CA TYR A 16 5.10 9.32 -16.21
C TYR A 16 3.81 9.94 -15.60
N GLY A 17 3.94 10.58 -14.43
CA GLY A 17 2.80 11.16 -13.70
C GLY A 17 1.97 10.16 -12.89
N ASN A 18 2.39 8.90 -12.84
CA ASN A 18 1.77 7.83 -12.05
C ASN A 18 2.56 7.60 -10.77
N SER A 19 1.88 7.50 -9.63
CA SER A 19 2.56 7.28 -8.36
C SER A 19 2.87 5.80 -8.17
N VAL A 20 4.13 5.47 -7.88
CA VAL A 20 4.58 4.12 -7.49
C VAL A 20 5.03 4.16 -6.04
N ARG A 21 4.44 3.30 -5.20
CA ARG A 21 4.65 3.33 -3.75
C ARG A 21 4.74 1.95 -3.13
N GLN A 22 5.55 1.82 -2.10
CA GLN A 22 5.64 0.65 -1.23
C GLN A 22 5.89 1.08 0.20
N ILE A 23 5.09 0.57 1.13
CA ILE A 23 5.27 0.81 2.56
C ILE A 23 6.40 -0.10 3.10
N ALA A 24 7.40 0.49 3.73
CA ALA A 24 8.39 -0.20 4.54
C ALA A 24 7.91 -0.36 6.00
N SER A 25 7.21 0.64 6.52
CA SER A 25 6.63 0.62 7.86
C SER A 25 5.31 1.37 7.89
N PRO A 26 4.25 0.80 8.49
CA PRO A 26 2.96 1.46 8.54
C PRO A 26 3.00 2.74 9.37
N SER A 27 2.01 3.61 9.15
CA SER A 27 1.73 4.74 10.04
C SER A 27 1.41 4.20 11.43
N ILE A 28 2.00 4.83 12.45
CA ILE A 28 1.81 4.47 13.85
C ILE A 28 1.47 5.71 14.66
N ILE A 29 0.80 5.51 15.79
CA ILE A 29 0.55 6.56 16.78
C ILE A 29 1.51 6.30 17.94
N ILE A 30 2.23 7.32 18.35
CA ILE A 30 3.15 7.25 19.50
C ILE A 30 2.85 8.35 20.51
N ASP A 31 2.97 8.01 21.78
CA ASP A 31 2.87 8.95 22.89
C ASP A 31 4.24 9.52 23.26
N GLY A 32 4.30 10.81 23.55
CA GLY A 32 5.55 11.47 23.93
C GLY A 32 5.38 12.93 24.33
N SER A 33 6.53 13.60 24.37
CA SER A 33 6.64 15.04 24.62
C SER A 33 7.40 15.70 23.48
N ALA A 34 7.01 16.92 23.14
CA ALA A 34 7.69 17.73 22.15
C ALA A 34 8.31 18.95 22.84
N ALA A 35 9.55 19.27 22.49
CA ALA A 35 10.24 20.48 22.94
C ALA A 35 10.78 21.25 21.74
N THR A 36 10.84 22.57 21.85
CA THR A 36 11.41 23.42 20.80
C THR A 36 12.87 23.03 20.53
N PHE A 37 13.19 22.82 19.26
CA PHE A 37 14.54 22.55 18.79
C PHE A 37 15.07 23.75 18.00
N LYS A 38 16.27 24.21 18.34
CA LYS A 38 16.96 25.27 17.60
C LYS A 38 18.44 24.95 17.50
N ARG A 39 18.97 24.93 16.28
CA ARG A 39 20.41 24.77 16.00
C ARG A 39 20.80 25.58 14.78
N GLY A 40 21.58 26.64 14.98
CA GLY A 40 21.86 27.63 13.94
C GLY A 40 20.55 28.28 13.44
N SER A 41 20.34 28.26 12.12
CA SER A 41 19.11 28.74 11.47
C SER A 41 17.97 27.72 11.42
N LEU A 42 18.22 26.46 11.80
CA LEU A 42 17.20 25.42 11.79
C LEU A 42 16.35 25.50 13.07
N THR A 43 15.05 25.64 12.89
CA THR A 43 14.04 25.61 13.95
C THR A 43 13.05 24.48 13.70
N GLY A 44 12.56 23.89 14.79
CA GLY A 44 11.59 22.81 14.74
C GLY A 44 11.22 22.33 16.13
N HIS A 45 10.78 21.08 16.22
CA HIS A 45 10.44 20.44 17.48
C HIS A 45 11.12 19.08 17.57
N MET A 46 11.72 18.79 18.72
CA MET A 46 12.20 17.46 19.06
C MET A 46 11.09 16.70 19.76
N PHE A 47 10.62 15.63 19.15
CA PHE A 47 9.68 14.71 19.78
C PHE A 47 10.42 13.56 20.44
N VAL A 48 10.15 13.32 21.73
CA VAL A 48 10.73 12.25 22.53
C VAL A 48 9.62 11.27 22.93
N PRO A 49 9.64 10.02 22.43
CA PRO A 49 8.65 9.01 22.80
C PRO A 49 8.69 8.66 24.30
N LYS A 50 7.52 8.49 24.92
CA LYS A 50 7.37 8.18 26.35
C LYS A 50 7.84 6.76 26.72
N GLY A 51 7.70 5.81 25.79
CA GLY A 51 8.05 4.39 25.99
C GLY A 51 9.52 4.05 25.72
N GLY A 52 10.39 5.05 25.59
CA GLY A 52 11.74 4.86 25.04
C GLY A 52 11.72 4.75 23.51
N GLY A 53 12.92 4.78 22.91
CA GLY A 53 13.10 4.82 21.47
C GLY A 53 13.85 6.05 20.99
N ARG A 54 13.96 6.19 19.67
CA ARG A 54 14.73 7.25 19.02
C ARG A 54 13.92 8.54 18.99
N SER A 55 14.56 9.66 19.30
CA SER A 55 13.94 10.97 19.14
C SER A 55 13.69 11.30 17.67
N ILE A 56 12.64 12.07 17.40
CA ILE A 56 12.22 12.45 16.06
C ILE A 56 12.31 13.96 15.94
N LEU A 57 13.14 14.43 15.01
CA LEU A 57 13.26 15.85 14.72
C LEU A 57 12.21 16.25 13.68
N CYS A 58 11.25 17.08 14.07
CA CYS A 58 10.19 17.59 13.21
C CYS A 58 10.52 19.01 12.75
N VAL A 59 10.60 19.22 11.45
CA VAL A 59 10.97 20.51 10.84
C VAL A 59 10.05 20.85 9.68
N SER A 60 9.74 22.14 9.52
CA SER A 60 8.88 22.63 8.42
C SER A 60 9.63 22.79 7.10
N ARG A 61 10.97 22.87 7.11
CA ARG A 61 11.82 23.07 5.92
C ARG A 61 13.02 22.13 5.91
N ALA A 62 13.38 21.65 4.73
CA ALA A 62 14.48 20.71 4.51
C ALA A 62 15.86 21.37 4.28
N GLN A 63 16.11 22.57 4.81
CA GLN A 63 17.39 23.23 4.60
C GLN A 63 18.43 22.72 5.61
N ARG A 64 19.48 22.06 5.09
CA ARG A 64 20.65 21.52 5.84
C ARG A 64 20.26 20.69 7.07
N LEU A 65 19.80 19.47 6.80
CA LEU A 65 19.41 18.52 7.84
C LEU A 65 20.61 18.11 8.73
N PRO A 66 20.48 18.13 10.07
CA PRO A 66 21.53 17.71 10.99
C PRO A 66 21.96 16.26 10.71
N ARG A 67 23.26 15.93 10.73
CA ARG A 67 23.76 14.57 10.41
C ARG A 67 23.59 13.56 11.55
N ASP A 68 23.53 14.06 12.78
CA ASP A 68 23.42 13.32 14.05
C ASP A 68 22.00 12.83 14.36
N HIS A 69 21.03 13.05 13.46
CA HIS A 69 19.64 12.66 13.63
C HIS A 69 19.21 11.73 12.50
N ASP A 70 18.82 10.50 12.81
CA ASP A 70 18.41 9.55 11.77
C ASP A 70 16.91 9.63 11.44
N LEU A 71 16.10 10.15 12.37
CA LEU A 71 14.66 10.32 12.21
C LEU A 71 14.35 11.81 12.08
N ILE A 72 14.06 12.24 10.86
CA ILE A 72 13.69 13.63 10.56
C ILE A 72 12.37 13.63 9.79
N LEU A 73 11.36 14.26 10.38
CA LEU A 73 10.02 14.39 9.84
C LEU A 73 9.81 15.79 9.25
N GLY A 74 9.33 15.85 8.01
CA GLY A 74 9.00 17.08 7.31
C GLY A 74 7.61 17.58 7.66
N ALA A 75 7.39 17.92 8.92
CA ALA A 75 6.13 18.49 9.41
C ALA A 75 6.42 19.51 10.53
N PRO A 76 5.76 20.68 10.53
CA PRO A 76 5.69 21.48 11.73
C PRO A 76 4.86 20.73 12.77
N LEU A 77 5.44 20.44 13.93
CA LEU A 77 4.63 20.05 15.09
C LEU A 77 4.01 21.31 15.69
N ASP A 78 2.71 21.26 15.95
CA ASP A 78 2.08 22.14 16.90
C ASP A 78 2.14 21.46 18.28
N ALA A 79 3.07 21.91 19.12
CA ALA A 79 3.24 21.37 20.46
C ALA A 79 2.16 21.86 21.45
N SER A 80 1.28 22.79 21.02
CA SER A 80 0.19 23.32 21.84
C SER A 80 -1.07 22.46 21.80
N SER A 81 -1.24 21.63 20.75
CA SER A 81 -2.33 20.64 20.67
C SER A 81 -1.92 19.31 21.31
N GLY A 82 -2.82 18.72 22.10
CA GLY A 82 -2.58 17.43 22.77
C GLY A 82 -2.31 16.27 21.81
N ASP A 83 -2.92 16.34 20.61
CA ASP A 83 -2.77 15.37 19.53
C ASP A 83 -2.31 16.09 18.26
N CYS A 84 -1.40 15.46 17.49
CA CYS A 84 -0.91 15.97 16.22
C CYS A 84 -0.94 14.84 15.17
N ASP A 85 -1.63 15.09 14.06
CA ASP A 85 -1.68 14.16 12.93
C ASP A 85 -0.67 14.58 11.84
N CYS A 86 0.42 13.84 11.74
CA CYS A 86 1.43 13.99 10.69
C CYS A 86 1.36 12.87 9.65
N SER A 87 0.24 12.13 9.54
CA SER A 87 0.11 10.99 8.61
C SER A 87 0.27 11.37 7.13
N GLY A 88 -0.02 12.62 6.77
CA GLY A 88 0.21 13.17 5.43
C GLY A 88 1.62 13.73 5.18
N ALA A 89 2.48 13.77 6.20
CA ALA A 89 3.84 14.29 6.09
C ALA A 89 4.80 13.26 5.44
N LEU A 90 6.04 13.69 5.19
CA LEU A 90 7.09 12.82 4.65
C LEU A 90 8.29 12.74 5.57
N TRP A 91 8.87 11.55 5.67
CA TRP A 91 10.17 11.35 6.28
C TRP A 91 11.25 11.97 5.41
N LEU A 92 11.92 13.01 5.93
CA LEU A 92 13.09 13.62 5.31
C LEU A 92 14.32 12.72 5.50
N ARG A 93 14.41 12.04 6.65
CA ARG A 93 15.37 10.96 6.90
C ARG A 93 14.75 9.87 7.75
N HIS A 94 15.00 8.63 7.37
CA HIS A 94 14.62 7.43 8.10
C HIS A 94 15.54 6.27 7.67
N PRO A 95 16.05 5.41 8.58
CA PRO A 95 16.97 4.31 8.21
C PRO A 95 16.40 3.34 7.17
N ARG A 96 15.11 3.03 7.28
CA ARG A 96 14.39 2.16 6.34
C ARG A 96 13.99 2.81 5.01
N LYS A 97 14.44 4.04 4.75
CA LYS A 97 14.23 4.74 3.47
C LYS A 97 15.44 4.45 2.58
N ASN A 98 15.22 4.14 1.30
CA ASN A 98 16.25 3.90 0.28
C ASN A 98 17.12 2.63 0.44
N GLU A 99 16.74 1.67 1.28
CA GLU A 99 17.21 0.30 1.09
C GLU A 99 16.40 -0.26 -0.07
N SER A 100 16.93 -0.29 -1.29
CA SER A 100 16.22 -0.96 -2.38
C SER A 100 17.16 -1.72 -3.30
N PRO A 101 16.99 -3.05 -3.38
CA PRO A 101 17.49 -3.83 -4.50
C PRO A 101 16.74 -3.41 -5.79
N THR A 102 17.06 -4.01 -6.92
CA THR A 102 16.31 -3.76 -8.16
C THR A 102 14.82 -4.04 -7.97
N ARG A 103 13.97 -3.47 -8.83
CA ARG A 103 12.51 -3.60 -8.66
C ARG A 103 12.02 -5.04 -8.77
N VAL A 104 12.68 -5.82 -9.62
CA VAL A 104 12.44 -7.26 -9.75
C VAL A 104 12.71 -7.98 -8.43
N GLU A 105 13.89 -7.76 -7.84
CA GLU A 105 14.28 -8.37 -6.56
C GLU A 105 13.35 -7.95 -5.41
N ALA A 106 12.90 -6.68 -5.41
CA ALA A 106 11.96 -6.18 -4.43
C ALA A 106 10.59 -6.87 -4.53
N ILE A 107 10.05 -7.04 -5.74
CA ILE A 107 8.79 -7.76 -5.99
C ILE A 107 8.93 -9.23 -5.58
N ASP A 108 10.05 -9.88 -5.92
CA ASP A 108 10.30 -11.27 -5.54
C ASP A 108 10.48 -11.45 -4.02
N ALA A 109 11.07 -10.48 -3.34
CA ALA A 109 11.14 -10.48 -1.88
C ALA A 109 9.75 -10.38 -1.25
N VAL A 110 8.86 -9.53 -1.79
CA VAL A 110 7.46 -9.44 -1.34
C VAL A 110 6.76 -10.78 -1.48
N ARG A 111 6.82 -11.41 -2.66
CA ARG A 111 6.17 -12.70 -2.92
C ARG A 111 6.70 -13.82 -2.02
N ARG A 112 8.01 -13.89 -1.84
CA ARG A 112 8.61 -14.85 -0.89
C ARG A 112 8.12 -14.63 0.54
N SER A 113 7.97 -13.37 0.96
CA SER A 113 7.47 -13.04 2.31
C SER A 113 6.00 -13.44 2.54
N TRP A 114 5.21 -13.66 1.49
CA TRP A 114 3.81 -14.08 1.59
C TRP A 114 3.65 -15.60 1.72
N THR A 115 4.66 -16.37 1.32
CA THR A 115 4.61 -17.84 1.36
C THR A 115 4.44 -18.31 2.80
N GLY A 116 3.32 -18.98 3.09
CA GLY A 116 2.98 -19.46 4.44
C GLY A 116 2.73 -18.35 5.46
N ALA A 117 2.45 -17.11 5.02
CA ALA A 117 2.19 -15.98 5.91
C ALA A 117 0.71 -15.69 6.13
N PHE A 118 -0.15 -16.07 5.18
CA PHE A 118 -1.59 -15.83 5.23
C PHE A 118 -2.31 -16.89 6.07
N SER A 119 -3.27 -16.45 6.89
CA SER A 119 -4.07 -17.32 7.76
C SER A 119 -5.56 -17.18 7.44
N TYR A 120 -6.25 -18.30 7.24
CA TYR A 120 -7.69 -18.37 7.02
C TYR A 120 -8.43 -18.29 8.36
N VAL A 121 -8.54 -17.10 8.94
CA VAL A 121 -9.21 -16.86 10.23
C VAL A 121 -10.57 -16.23 9.98
N ALA A 122 -11.64 -16.84 10.49
CA ALA A 122 -12.99 -16.27 10.45
C ALA A 122 -13.12 -15.10 11.43
N GLU A 123 -13.96 -14.12 11.09
CA GLU A 123 -14.34 -13.08 12.05
C GLU A 123 -15.08 -13.72 13.23
N ASP A 124 -14.70 -13.30 14.44
CA ASP A 124 -15.36 -13.69 15.67
C ASP A 124 -15.87 -12.40 16.34
N PRO A 125 -17.20 -12.19 16.40
CA PRO A 125 -17.78 -11.01 17.04
C PRO A 125 -17.43 -10.87 18.52
N SER A 126 -16.99 -11.94 19.19
CA SER A 126 -16.56 -11.94 20.59
C SER A 126 -15.08 -11.60 20.77
N SER A 127 -14.30 -11.56 19.69
CA SER A 127 -12.88 -11.24 19.69
C SER A 127 -12.62 -9.83 19.14
N PRO A 128 -11.73 -9.05 19.75
CA PRO A 128 -11.29 -7.78 19.18
C PRO A 128 -10.35 -7.97 17.98
N ALA A 129 -9.84 -9.20 17.76
CA ALA A 129 -8.93 -9.48 16.66
C ALA A 129 -9.69 -9.50 15.32
N PRO A 130 -9.14 -8.86 14.26
CA PRO A 130 -9.73 -8.93 12.93
C PRO A 130 -9.82 -10.37 12.41
N GLY A 131 -10.89 -10.67 11.68
CA GLY A 131 -11.04 -11.91 10.92
C GLY A 131 -11.78 -11.65 9.60
N LEU A 132 -11.76 -12.65 8.71
CA LEU A 132 -12.49 -12.59 7.45
C LEU A 132 -13.94 -12.99 7.66
N ARG A 133 -14.85 -12.22 7.07
CA ARG A 133 -16.29 -12.52 7.13
C ARG A 133 -16.59 -13.83 6.42
N PRO A 134 -17.66 -14.57 6.78
CA PRO A 134 -18.01 -15.82 6.11
C PRO A 134 -18.11 -15.69 4.57
N PRO A 135 -18.71 -14.63 3.98
CA PRO A 135 -18.70 -14.45 2.53
C PRO A 135 -17.30 -14.27 1.92
N GLN A 136 -16.37 -13.63 2.66
CA GLN A 136 -15.00 -13.42 2.22
C GLN A 136 -14.22 -14.74 2.23
N LEU A 137 -14.31 -15.53 3.31
CA LEU A 137 -13.70 -16.86 3.37
C LEU A 137 -14.23 -17.78 2.29
N GLY A 138 -15.56 -17.82 2.11
CA GLY A 138 -16.20 -18.61 1.07
C GLY A 138 -15.70 -18.22 -0.33
N ALA A 139 -15.64 -16.92 -0.62
CA ALA A 139 -15.11 -16.43 -1.89
C ALA A 139 -13.63 -16.80 -2.08
N VAL A 140 -12.79 -16.65 -1.05
CA VAL A 140 -11.37 -17.01 -1.14
C VAL A 140 -11.20 -18.50 -1.47
N HIS A 141 -11.93 -19.38 -0.76
CA HIS A 141 -11.86 -20.83 -1.04
C HIS A 141 -12.41 -21.18 -2.43
N ALA A 142 -13.51 -20.56 -2.85
CA ALA A 142 -14.09 -20.81 -4.18
C ALA A 142 -13.14 -20.41 -5.31
N ILE A 143 -12.45 -19.26 -5.18
CA ILE A 143 -11.45 -18.81 -6.16
C ILE A 143 -10.26 -19.77 -6.23
N HIS A 144 -9.74 -20.22 -5.07
CA HIS A 144 -8.67 -21.23 -5.05
C HIS A 144 -9.09 -22.56 -5.67
N ALA A 145 -10.32 -23.02 -5.39
CA ALA A 145 -10.86 -24.23 -5.99
C ALA A 145 -11.00 -24.10 -7.51
N HIS A 146 -11.46 -22.93 -8.00
CA HIS A 146 -11.55 -22.63 -9.43
C HIS A 146 -10.16 -22.66 -10.10
N TRP A 147 -9.18 -21.97 -9.52
CA TRP A 147 -7.80 -21.94 -10.05
C TRP A 147 -7.08 -23.29 -9.98
N ALA A 148 -7.51 -24.21 -9.11
CA ALA A 148 -6.98 -25.57 -9.09
C ALA A 148 -7.42 -26.41 -10.30
N VAL A 149 -8.50 -26.03 -10.98
CA VAL A 149 -9.08 -26.80 -12.09
C VAL A 149 -9.09 -26.07 -13.43
N THR A 150 -9.15 -24.74 -13.45
CA THR A 150 -9.13 -23.93 -14.68
C THR A 150 -8.53 -22.54 -14.48
N GLY A 151 -7.98 -21.96 -15.54
CA GLY A 151 -7.55 -20.56 -15.63
C GLY A 151 -8.59 -19.63 -16.28
N ASP A 152 -9.78 -20.14 -16.60
CA ASP A 152 -10.83 -19.38 -17.28
C ASP A 152 -11.36 -18.22 -16.42
N ILE A 153 -11.92 -17.21 -17.10
CA ILE A 153 -12.54 -16.04 -16.48
C ILE A 153 -13.66 -16.49 -15.54
N ALA A 154 -13.70 -15.91 -14.33
CA ALA A 154 -14.74 -16.15 -13.34
C ALA A 154 -15.30 -14.85 -12.78
N THR A 155 -16.60 -14.85 -12.47
CA THR A 155 -17.30 -13.74 -11.81
C THR A 155 -17.61 -14.12 -10.37
N VAL A 156 -17.11 -13.32 -9.43
CA VAL A 156 -17.37 -13.51 -8.00
C VAL A 156 -18.44 -12.52 -7.55
N VAL A 157 -19.65 -13.02 -7.26
CA VAL A 157 -20.78 -12.18 -6.83
C VAL A 157 -20.78 -12.07 -5.31
N MET A 158 -20.58 -10.85 -4.82
CA MET A 158 -20.64 -10.53 -3.39
C MET A 158 -21.50 -9.27 -3.16
N PRO A 159 -22.49 -9.29 -2.25
CA PRO A 159 -23.30 -8.11 -1.93
C PRO A 159 -22.45 -6.93 -1.42
N THR A 160 -22.94 -5.71 -1.61
CA THR A 160 -22.30 -4.50 -1.08
C THR A 160 -22.12 -4.60 0.44
N GLY A 161 -20.98 -4.11 0.95
CA GLY A 161 -20.67 -4.14 2.38
C GLY A 161 -20.13 -5.47 2.90
N THR A 162 -20.06 -6.54 2.08
CA THR A 162 -19.44 -7.83 2.47
C THR A 162 -17.91 -7.83 2.40
N GLY A 163 -17.30 -6.75 1.89
CA GLY A 163 -15.84 -6.58 1.81
C GLY A 163 -15.19 -7.25 0.60
N LYS A 164 -15.72 -6.94 -0.60
CA LYS A 164 -15.12 -7.30 -1.90
C LYS A 164 -13.63 -6.96 -1.97
N THR A 165 -13.27 -5.73 -1.56
CA THR A 165 -11.88 -5.28 -1.60
C THR A 165 -10.96 -6.12 -0.71
N ASP A 166 -11.35 -6.39 0.54
CA ASP A 166 -10.51 -7.20 1.45
C ASP A 166 -10.42 -8.67 0.99
N THR A 167 -11.41 -9.15 0.23
CA THR A 167 -11.35 -10.45 -0.47
C THR A 167 -10.29 -10.43 -1.59
N MET A 168 -10.24 -9.36 -2.40
CA MET A 168 -9.18 -9.19 -3.42
C MET A 168 -7.78 -9.14 -2.79
N LEU A 169 -7.63 -8.45 -1.65
CA LEU A 169 -6.36 -8.43 -0.91
C LEU A 169 -5.99 -9.82 -0.39
N SER A 170 -6.98 -10.58 0.11
CA SER A 170 -6.78 -11.95 0.57
C SER A 170 -6.31 -12.84 -0.56
N ILE A 171 -6.90 -12.72 -1.75
CA ILE A 171 -6.49 -13.47 -2.94
C ILE A 171 -5.12 -13.06 -3.46
N LEU A 172 -4.81 -11.76 -3.51
CA LEU A 172 -3.48 -11.26 -3.88
C LEU A 172 -2.37 -12.00 -3.09
N VAL A 173 -2.56 -12.12 -1.78
CA VAL A 173 -1.57 -12.71 -0.88
C VAL A 173 -1.64 -14.24 -0.87
N SER A 174 -2.83 -14.82 -0.66
CA SER A 174 -2.99 -16.28 -0.56
C SER A 174 -2.74 -17.00 -1.88
N GLY A 175 -3.06 -16.39 -3.02
CA GLY A 175 -2.72 -16.88 -4.36
C GLY A 175 -1.30 -16.54 -4.79
N ASN A 176 -0.54 -15.79 -3.98
CA ASN A 176 0.80 -15.32 -4.28
C ASN A 176 0.94 -14.68 -5.69
N CYS A 177 -0.05 -13.86 -6.06
CA CYS A 177 -0.19 -13.31 -7.40
C CYS A 177 1.04 -12.49 -7.80
N THR A 178 1.59 -12.75 -8.99
CA THR A 178 2.89 -12.21 -9.40
C THR A 178 2.79 -10.78 -9.91
N LYS A 179 1.75 -10.50 -10.71
CA LYS A 179 1.43 -9.19 -11.25
C LYS A 179 -0.07 -9.04 -11.47
N VAL A 180 -0.68 -8.04 -10.83
CA VAL A 180 -2.14 -7.83 -10.81
C VAL A 180 -2.47 -6.48 -11.43
N LEU A 181 -3.34 -6.49 -12.44
CA LEU A 181 -4.03 -5.29 -12.92
C LEU A 181 -5.40 -5.20 -12.25
N VAL A 182 -5.70 -4.06 -11.64
CA VAL A 182 -6.98 -3.78 -11.00
C VAL A 182 -7.68 -2.68 -11.79
N ILE A 183 -8.88 -2.97 -12.29
CA ILE A 183 -9.72 -2.03 -13.03
C ILE A 183 -10.90 -1.63 -12.14
N VAL A 184 -11.15 -0.32 -12.06
CA VAL A 184 -12.27 0.27 -11.31
C VAL A 184 -13.00 1.32 -12.15
N PRO A 185 -14.26 1.67 -11.86
CA PRO A 185 -14.99 2.61 -12.71
C PRO A 185 -14.63 4.08 -12.48
N THR A 186 -14.14 4.47 -11.30
CA THR A 186 -13.95 5.89 -10.95
C THR A 186 -12.58 6.20 -10.36
N ASP A 187 -12.17 7.47 -10.44
CA ASP A 187 -10.93 7.94 -9.84
C ASP A 187 -10.91 7.82 -8.31
N ALA A 188 -12.05 8.08 -7.66
CA ALA A 188 -12.19 7.93 -6.22
C ALA A 188 -11.96 6.47 -5.78
N LEU A 189 -12.58 5.51 -6.48
CA LEU A 189 -12.35 4.09 -6.21
C LEU A 189 -10.91 3.69 -6.51
N ARG A 190 -10.28 4.25 -7.54
CA ARG A 190 -8.88 3.98 -7.87
C ARG A 190 -7.95 4.41 -6.74
N ALA A 191 -8.14 5.61 -6.21
CA ALA A 191 -7.37 6.11 -5.06
C ALA A 191 -7.60 5.25 -3.81
N GLN A 192 -8.85 4.85 -3.56
CA GLN A 192 -9.21 3.98 -2.44
C GLN A 192 -8.57 2.59 -2.56
N LEU A 193 -8.72 1.91 -3.70
CA LEU A 193 -8.16 0.58 -3.91
C LEU A 193 -6.64 0.61 -3.94
N ALA A 194 -6.01 1.58 -4.62
CA ALA A 194 -4.55 1.73 -4.56
C ALA A 194 -4.05 1.85 -3.11
N THR A 195 -4.76 2.59 -2.26
CA THR A 195 -4.44 2.68 -0.83
C THR A 195 -4.67 1.37 -0.09
N LYS A 196 -5.80 0.68 -0.34
CA LYS A 196 -6.11 -0.63 0.26
C LYS A 196 -5.08 -1.70 -0.10
N PHE A 197 -4.69 -1.77 -1.37
CA PHE A 197 -3.62 -2.66 -1.84
C PHE A 197 -2.28 -2.32 -1.20
N MET A 198 -1.91 -1.04 -1.18
CA MET A 198 -0.63 -0.60 -0.60
C MET A 198 -0.54 -0.89 0.90
N THR A 199 -1.65 -0.79 1.63
CA THR A 199 -1.73 -1.01 3.10
C THR A 199 -2.09 -2.44 3.48
N LEU A 200 -2.46 -3.29 2.51
CA LEU A 200 -3.03 -4.62 2.72
C LEU A 200 -4.27 -4.63 3.65
N GLY A 201 -4.94 -3.48 3.82
CA GLY A 201 -6.21 -3.36 4.52
C GLY A 201 -6.26 -4.08 5.87
N ILE A 202 -7.31 -4.87 6.08
CA ILE A 202 -7.50 -5.64 7.33
C ILE A 202 -6.44 -6.74 7.55
N LEU A 203 -5.74 -7.16 6.50
CA LEU A 203 -4.73 -8.22 6.60
C LEU A 203 -3.52 -7.78 7.44
N LYS A 204 -3.16 -6.48 7.37
CA LYS A 204 -2.09 -5.90 8.18
C LYS A 204 -2.57 -4.77 9.10
N SER A 205 -3.85 -4.74 9.45
CA SER A 205 -4.29 -3.85 10.53
C SER A 205 -3.66 -4.28 11.87
N PRO A 206 -3.48 -3.36 12.83
CA PRO A 206 -2.89 -3.69 14.13
C PRO A 206 -3.60 -4.88 14.79
N GLY A 207 -2.82 -5.85 15.30
CA GLY A 207 -3.34 -7.06 15.94
C GLY A 207 -4.01 -8.08 15.00
N SER A 208 -3.92 -7.90 13.68
CA SER A 208 -4.52 -8.84 12.71
C SER A 208 -3.77 -10.17 12.69
N PRO A 209 -4.45 -11.32 12.93
CA PRO A 209 -3.87 -12.65 12.79
C PRO A 209 -3.85 -13.14 11.32
N LEU A 210 -4.44 -12.39 10.40
CA LEU A 210 -4.66 -12.78 9.01
C LEU A 210 -3.37 -12.83 8.18
N LEU A 211 -2.36 -12.05 8.56
CA LEU A 211 -1.08 -12.03 7.87
C LEU A 211 0.08 -11.80 8.85
N LYS A 212 1.11 -12.64 8.77
CA LYS A 212 2.32 -12.49 9.60
C LYS A 212 2.92 -11.08 9.48
N GLU A 213 3.47 -10.58 10.58
CA GLU A 213 4.11 -9.26 10.62
C GLU A 213 5.28 -9.16 9.62
N SER A 214 6.01 -10.26 9.41
CA SER A 214 7.13 -10.37 8.46
C SER A 214 6.74 -10.26 6.99
N ALA A 215 5.45 -10.39 6.65
CA ALA A 215 4.97 -10.23 5.28
C ALA A 215 5.16 -8.78 4.82
N LEU A 216 5.84 -8.58 3.70
CA LEU A 216 6.10 -7.26 3.14
C LEU A 216 4.85 -6.71 2.43
N TYR A 217 4.77 -5.38 2.34
CA TYR A 217 3.73 -4.70 1.58
C TYR A 217 4.03 -4.75 0.07
N PRO A 218 3.01 -4.84 -0.80
CA PRO A 218 3.20 -4.84 -2.24
C PRO A 218 3.65 -3.48 -2.75
N ILE A 219 4.25 -3.50 -3.94
CA ILE A 219 4.57 -2.28 -4.70
C ILE A 219 3.37 -1.96 -5.59
N VAL A 220 2.77 -0.79 -5.37
CA VAL A 220 1.52 -0.39 -6.02
C VAL A 220 1.75 0.82 -6.90
N CYS A 221 1.36 0.71 -8.16
CA CYS A 221 1.24 1.82 -9.10
C CYS A 221 -0.22 2.25 -9.20
N MET A 222 -0.48 3.54 -9.00
CA MET A 222 -1.77 4.15 -9.32
C MET A 222 -1.67 4.83 -10.69
N LEU A 223 -2.14 4.15 -11.72
CA LEU A 223 -2.03 4.57 -13.13
C LEU A 223 -3.09 5.62 -13.44
N ARG A 224 -2.68 6.89 -13.58
CA ARG A 224 -3.50 8.10 -13.78
C ARG A 224 -3.64 8.50 -15.24
N HIS A 225 -2.66 8.14 -16.05
CA HIS A 225 -2.59 8.56 -17.44
C HIS A 225 -2.45 7.34 -18.35
N VAL A 226 -3.07 7.42 -19.53
CA VAL A 226 -2.90 6.42 -20.59
C VAL A 226 -1.42 6.43 -21.02
N PRO A 227 -0.70 5.29 -20.93
CA PRO A 227 0.65 5.19 -21.46
C PRO A 227 0.67 5.50 -22.96
N LYS A 228 1.61 6.33 -23.40
CA LYS A 228 1.69 6.79 -24.80
C LYS A 228 2.38 5.79 -25.72
N THR A 229 3.25 4.97 -25.15
CA THR A 229 4.09 4.00 -25.89
C THR A 229 4.15 2.66 -25.14
N VAL A 230 4.50 1.59 -25.86
CA VAL A 230 4.74 0.27 -25.27
C VAL A 230 5.91 0.29 -24.27
N THR A 231 6.91 1.16 -24.49
CA THR A 231 8.03 1.36 -23.56
C THR A 231 7.56 1.97 -22.24
N GLU A 232 6.65 2.95 -22.27
CA GLU A 232 6.07 3.50 -21.04
C GLU A 232 5.29 2.41 -20.26
N VAL A 233 4.57 1.53 -20.96
CA VAL A 233 3.92 0.37 -20.33
C VAL A 233 4.96 -0.51 -19.65
N ASP A 234 6.05 -0.84 -20.34
CA ASP A 234 7.11 -1.71 -19.81
C ASP A 234 7.72 -1.17 -18.53
N GLU A 235 8.07 0.11 -18.53
CA GLU A 235 8.67 0.74 -17.36
C GLU A 235 7.68 0.83 -16.19
N ILE A 236 6.43 1.22 -16.45
CA ILE A 236 5.40 1.33 -15.41
C ILE A 236 5.08 -0.03 -14.80
N PHE A 237 4.88 -1.04 -15.63
CA PHE A 237 4.47 -2.36 -15.17
C PHE A 237 5.65 -3.14 -14.59
N ALA A 238 6.89 -2.92 -15.05
CA ALA A 238 8.08 -3.42 -14.36
C ALA A 238 8.26 -2.78 -12.97
N ALA A 239 7.82 -1.53 -12.81
CA ALA A 239 8.00 -0.78 -11.56
C ALA A 239 7.14 -1.27 -10.39
N ALA A 240 6.07 -2.03 -10.64
CA ALA A 240 5.07 -2.40 -9.64
C ALA A 240 4.60 -3.86 -9.73
N GLN A 241 4.09 -4.36 -8.61
CA GLN A 241 3.43 -5.66 -8.52
C GLN A 241 1.92 -5.53 -8.78
N VAL A 242 1.31 -4.46 -8.28
CA VAL A 242 -0.11 -4.16 -8.46
C VAL A 242 -0.25 -2.84 -9.20
N VAL A 243 -1.02 -2.81 -10.28
CA VAL A 243 -1.36 -1.59 -11.01
C VAL A 243 -2.86 -1.36 -10.88
N VAL A 244 -3.28 -0.20 -10.39
CA VAL A 244 -4.69 0.17 -10.27
C VAL A 244 -5.01 1.29 -11.26
N MET A 245 -5.97 1.06 -12.16
CA MET A 245 -6.39 2.00 -13.20
C MET A 245 -7.91 2.11 -13.30
N THR A 246 -8.40 3.17 -13.93
CA THR A 246 -9.83 3.28 -14.25
C THR A 246 -10.16 2.56 -15.55
N SER A 247 -11.41 2.12 -15.71
CA SER A 247 -11.92 1.59 -16.98
C SER A 247 -11.75 2.60 -18.13
N ALA A 248 -11.89 3.89 -17.86
CA ALA A 248 -11.64 4.95 -18.85
C ALA A 248 -10.20 4.89 -19.42
N ILE A 249 -9.18 4.54 -18.63
CA ILE A 249 -7.81 4.38 -19.16
C ILE A 249 -7.76 3.22 -20.15
N ALA A 250 -8.43 2.11 -19.86
CA ALA A 250 -8.53 0.98 -20.78
C ALA A 250 -9.24 1.38 -22.08
N SER A 251 -10.39 2.06 -22.00
CA SER A 251 -11.18 2.45 -23.17
C SER A 251 -10.46 3.46 -24.09
N HIS A 252 -9.61 4.32 -23.54
CA HIS A 252 -8.84 5.30 -24.33
C HIS A 252 -7.46 4.79 -24.78
N SER A 253 -7.07 3.58 -24.35
CA SER A 253 -5.80 2.97 -24.72
C SER A 253 -5.87 2.39 -26.13
N LYS A 254 -4.80 2.59 -26.91
CA LYS A 254 -4.67 1.95 -28.23
C LYS A 254 -4.57 0.43 -28.07
N PRO A 255 -4.99 -0.38 -29.07
CA PRO A 255 -4.91 -1.84 -28.99
C PRO A 255 -3.53 -2.37 -28.56
N ALA A 256 -2.45 -1.82 -29.13
CA ALA A 256 -1.07 -2.20 -28.78
C ALA A 256 -0.70 -1.88 -27.31
N ILE A 257 -1.28 -0.82 -26.73
CA ILE A 257 -1.07 -0.46 -25.31
C ILE A 257 -1.85 -1.43 -24.41
N CYS A 258 -3.12 -1.73 -24.75
CA CYS A 258 -3.92 -2.72 -24.02
C CYS A 258 -3.29 -4.11 -24.05
N GLU A 259 -2.84 -4.55 -25.21
CA GLU A 259 -2.14 -5.82 -25.39
C GLU A 259 -0.87 -5.86 -24.54
N ARG A 260 -0.07 -4.79 -24.58
CA ARG A 260 1.15 -4.75 -23.77
C ARG A 260 0.88 -4.77 -22.28
N MET A 261 -0.15 -4.06 -21.80
CA MET A 261 -0.56 -4.10 -20.39
C MET A 261 -1.00 -5.52 -19.98
N ARG A 262 -1.75 -6.22 -20.84
CA ARG A 262 -2.17 -7.61 -20.63
C ARG A 262 -0.95 -8.53 -20.50
N ASP A 263 0.03 -8.41 -21.40
CA ASP A 263 1.18 -9.31 -21.43
C ASP A 263 2.07 -9.22 -20.16
N HIS A 264 2.04 -8.08 -19.46
CA HIS A 264 2.70 -7.94 -18.15
C HIS A 264 1.94 -8.62 -17.00
N CYS A 265 0.64 -8.81 -17.14
CA CYS A 265 -0.23 -9.14 -16.02
C CYS A 265 -0.61 -10.61 -16.00
N SER A 266 -0.24 -11.27 -14.91
CA SER A 266 -0.67 -12.64 -14.61
C SER A 266 -2.14 -12.74 -14.16
N HIS A 267 -2.69 -11.66 -13.58
CA HIS A 267 -4.04 -11.63 -13.04
C HIS A 267 -4.71 -10.29 -13.37
N LEU A 268 -6.03 -10.34 -13.60
CA LEU A 268 -6.88 -9.17 -13.80
C LEU A 268 -8.01 -9.22 -12.77
N PHE A 269 -8.11 -8.18 -11.94
CA PHE A 269 -9.24 -7.97 -11.03
C PHE A 269 -10.07 -6.80 -11.55
N VAL A 270 -11.37 -7.02 -11.73
CA VAL A 270 -12.32 -5.98 -12.14
C VAL A 270 -13.28 -5.74 -10.98
N ASP A 271 -13.25 -4.54 -10.41
CA ASP A 271 -14.23 -4.12 -9.42
C ASP A 271 -15.43 -3.48 -10.13
N GLU A 272 -16.62 -3.72 -9.57
CA GLU A 272 -17.90 -3.34 -10.17
C GLU A 272 -18.03 -3.77 -11.66
N ALA A 273 -17.68 -5.03 -11.93
CA ALA A 273 -17.68 -5.62 -13.28
C ALA A 273 -19.04 -5.58 -14.01
N HIS A 274 -20.14 -5.31 -13.31
CA HIS A 274 -21.45 -5.08 -13.93
C HIS A 274 -21.50 -3.78 -14.76
N HIS A 275 -20.51 -2.89 -14.62
CA HIS A 275 -20.32 -1.72 -15.49
C HIS A 275 -19.40 -2.00 -16.69
N ALA A 276 -18.88 -3.23 -16.83
CA ALA A 276 -17.92 -3.61 -17.87
C ALA A 276 -18.57 -4.25 -19.11
N GLU A 277 -19.90 -4.40 -19.12
CA GLU A 277 -20.68 -4.82 -20.29
C GLU A 277 -20.87 -3.69 -21.31
#